data_AF-A0A652K8Z7-F1
#
_entry.id   AF-A0A652K8Z7-F1
#
_cell.length_a   1.000
_cell.length_b   1.000
_cell.length_c   1.000
_cell.angle_alpha   90.00
_cell.angle_beta   90.00
_cell.angle_gamma   90.00
#
_symmetry.space_group_name_H-M   'P 1'
#
loop_
_entity.id
_entity.type
_entity.pdbx_description
1 polymer ?
#
loop_
_entity_poly.entity_id
_entity_poly.type
_entity_poly.pdbx_seq_one_letter_code
_entity_poly.pdbx_strand_id
1 'polypeptide(L)' 'MAALAAAGFDVDALSEEQHEVLRVLTPEELALLVDIRGRLDAAAPEVQAHADVAGGALF' A
#
# COMPACT_ATOMS: atom_id res chain seq x y z
N MET A 1 -3.86 11.18 1.21
CA MET A 1 -4.17 10.34 0.04
C MET A 1 -3.19 10.51 -1.12
N ALA A 2 -2.93 11.73 -1.61
CA ALA A 2 -2.00 11.94 -2.75
C ALA A 2 -0.60 11.31 -2.57
N ALA A 3 -0.03 11.36 -1.36
CA ALA A 3 1.27 10.74 -1.07
C ALA A 3 1.26 9.21 -1.21
N LEU A 4 0.18 8.54 -0.80
CA LEU A 4 0.03 7.09 -0.97
C LEU A 4 -0.17 6.71 -2.44
N ALA A 5 -1.01 7.46 -3.17
CA ALA A 5 -1.19 7.24 -4.60
C ALA A 5 0.12 7.44 -5.38
N ALA A 6 0.88 8.49 -5.06
CA ALA A 6 2.21 8.74 -5.64
C ALA A 6 3.22 7.64 -5.28
N ALA A 7 3.07 7.05 -4.09
CA ALA A 7 3.83 5.89 -3.65
C ALA A 7 3.29 4.57 -4.22
N GLY A 8 2.34 4.57 -5.16
CA GLY A 8 1.86 3.39 -5.89
C GLY A 8 0.85 2.52 -5.13
N PHE A 9 0.20 3.03 -4.09
CA PHE A 9 -0.98 2.40 -3.50
C PHE A 9 -2.21 2.68 -4.37
N ASP A 10 -2.99 1.64 -4.68
CA ASP A 10 -4.29 1.80 -5.35
C ASP A 10 -5.34 2.28 -4.34
N VAL A 11 -5.35 3.59 -4.11
CA VAL A 11 -6.25 4.22 -3.15
C VAL A 11 -7.71 4.20 -3.61
N ASP A 12 -7.97 4.06 -4.91
CA ASP A 12 -9.34 4.09 -5.46
C ASP A 12 -10.06 2.74 -5.30
N ALA A 13 -9.30 1.65 -5.14
CA ALA A 13 -9.83 0.31 -4.87
C ALA A 13 -10.23 0.08 -3.40
N LEU A 14 -9.92 1.02 -2.50
CA LEU A 14 -10.20 0.90 -1.07
C LEU A 14 -11.66 1.22 -0.74
N SER A 15 -12.23 0.55 0.26
CA SER A 15 -13.54 0.90 0.80
C SER A 15 -13.49 2.23 1.57
N GLU A 16 -14.66 2.81 1.84
CA GLU A 16 -14.78 4.04 2.62
C GLU A 16 -14.22 3.86 4.05
N GLU A 17 -14.46 2.70 4.68
CA GLU A 17 -13.92 2.39 6.00
C GLU A 17 -12.39 2.30 5.99
N GLN A 18 -11.81 1.78 4.91
CA GLN A 18 -10.36 1.72 4.74
C GLN A 18 -9.77 3.12 4.52
N HIS A 19 -10.47 4.00 3.79
CA HIS A 19 -10.09 5.41 3.68
C HIS A 19 -10.09 6.11 5.04
N GLU A 20 -11.07 5.85 5.90
CA GLU A 20 -11.11 6.44 7.24
C GLU A 20 -9.91 6.01 8.09
N VAL A 21 -9.51 4.73 8.03
CA VAL A 21 -8.27 4.26 8.69
C VAL A 21 -7.05 5.04 8.20
N LEU A 22 -6.94 5.29 6.90
CA LEU A 22 -5.81 6.04 6.34
C LEU A 22 -5.87 7.55 6.65
N ARG A 23 -7.07 8.11 6.84
CA ARG A 23 -7.28 9.54 7.16
C ARG A 23 -6.89 9.88 8.60
N VAL A 24 -6.99 8.93 9.52
CA VAL A 24 -6.62 9.14 10.93
C VAL A 24 -5.14 8.92 11.21
N LEU A 25 -4.38 8.40 10.23
CA LEU A 25 -2.93 8.23 10.37
C LEU A 25 -2.23 9.58 10.45
N THR A 26 -1.23 9.64 11.33
CA THR A 26 -0.30 10.76 11.40
C THR A 26 0.59 10.82 10.16
N PRO A 27 1.17 11.99 9.84
CA PRO A 27 2.14 12.12 8.75
C PRO A 27 3.31 11.14 8.86
N GLU A 28 3.78 10.86 10.08
CA GLU A 28 4.88 9.94 10.35
C GLU A 28 4.51 8.48 10.05
N GLU A 29 3.31 8.05 10.46
CA GLU A 29 2.79 6.71 10.15
C GLU A 29 2.58 6.54 8.63
N LEU A 30 2.10 7.58 7.96
CA LEU A 30 1.95 7.57 6.51
C LEU A 30 3.30 7.45 5.81
N ALA A 31 4.32 8.19 6.26
CA ALA A 31 5.67 8.11 5.75
C ALA A 31 6.28 6.72 5.97
N LEU A 32 6.02 6.09 7.12
CA LEU A 32 6.43 4.73 7.42
C LEU A 32 5.82 3.71 6.46
N LEU A 33 4.53 3.84 6.13
CA LEU A 33 3.88 2.95 5.14
C LEU A 33 4.53 3.07 3.74
N VAL A 34 4.87 4.29 3.33
CA VAL A 34 5.57 4.53 2.06
C VAL A 34 6.98 3.93 2.09
N ASP A 35 7.73 4.10 3.19
CA ASP A 35 9.06 3.49 3.35
C ASP A 35 9.01 1.96 3.27
N ILE A 36 8.09 1.34 4.00
CA ILE A 36 7.91 -0.13 3.99
C ILE A 36 7.63 -0.61 2.57
N ARG A 37 6.72 0.04 1.83
CA ARG A 37 6.43 -0.33 0.43
C ARG A 37 7.67 -0.22 -0.44
N GLY A 38 8.41 0.88 -0.35
CA GLY A 38 9.65 1.06 -1.13
C GLY A 38 10.70 -0.01 -0.84
N ARG A 39 10.80 -0.46 0.41
CA ARG A 39 11.70 -1.56 0.80
C ARG A 39 11.23 -2.91 0.27
N LEU A 40 9.91 -3.17 0.26
CA LEU A 40 9.34 -4.38 -0.34
C LEU A 40 9.58 -4.40 -1.85
N ASP A 41 9.35 -3.28 -2.54
CA ASP A 41 9.60 -3.13 -3.97
C ASP A 41 11.09 -3.38 -4.31
N ALA A 42 12.00 -2.83 -3.50
CA ALA A 42 13.45 -3.04 -3.69
C ALA A 42 13.90 -4.47 -3.35
N ALA A 43 13.20 -5.15 -2.44
CA ALA A 43 13.52 -6.51 -2.00
C ALA A 43 12.94 -7.60 -2.91
N ALA A 44 12.06 -7.26 -3.86
CA ALA A 44 11.48 -8.20 -4.81
C ALA A 44 12.16 -8.07 -6.19
N PRO A 45 13.18 -8.90 -6.53
CA PRO A 45 13.65 -9.02 -7.90
C PRO A 45 12.64 -9.85 -8.68
N GLU A 46 12.06 -9.28 -9.73
CA GLU A 46 11.36 -9.92 -10.86
C GLU A 46 10.77 -11.32 -10.59
N VAL A 47 9.61 -11.41 -9.94
CA VAL A 47 8.73 -12.58 -10.11
C VAL A 47 7.64 -12.22 -11.11
N GLN A 48 8.03 -12.17 -12.38
CA GLN A 48 7.14 -12.45 -13.51
C GLN A 48 6.84 -13.95 -13.49
N ALA A 49 5.89 -14.39 -12.67
CA ALA A 49 5.06 -15.59 -12.87
C ALA A 49 4.25 -15.86 -11.60
N HIS A 50 3.13 -15.14 -11.46
CA HIS A 50 1.79 -15.71 -11.36
C HIS A 50 0.86 -14.60 -10.86
N ALA A 51 -0.03 -14.18 -11.78
CA ALA A 51 -1.34 -13.69 -11.39
C ALA A 51 -1.96 -14.66 -10.36
N ASP A 52 -2.76 -14.10 -9.46
CA ASP A 52 -3.49 -14.77 -8.37
C ASP A 52 -2.80 -14.81 -7.00
N VAL A 53 -2.40 -13.64 -6.50
CA VAL A 53 -2.77 -13.32 -5.11
C VAL A 53 -3.36 -11.92 -5.11
N ALA A 54 -4.69 -11.86 -5.09
CA ALA A 54 -5.40 -10.65 -4.69
C ALA A 54 -4.79 -10.20 -3.35
N GLY A 55 -4.20 -9.00 -3.34
CA GLY A 55 -3.64 -8.36 -2.16
C GLY A 55 -4.73 -8.06 -1.13
N GLY A 56 -5.21 -9.09 -0.45
CA GLY A 56 -6.36 -9.03 0.44
C GLY A 56 -6.62 -10.35 1.14
N ALA A 57 -5.66 -10.87 1.91
CA ALA A 57 -5.92 -11.79 3.02
C ALA A 57 -4.62 -12.06 3.80
N LEU A 58 -4.34 -11.23 4.80
CA LEU A 58 -3.70 -11.70 6.03
C LEU A 58 -4.79 -11.77 7.10
N PHE A 59 -5.70 -12.74 6.96
CA PHE A 59 -6.52 -13.32 8.03
C PHE A 59 -6.82 -14.78 7.66
#